data_AF-A0A359BA15-F1
#
_entry.id   AF-A0A359BA15-F1
#
_cell.length_a   1.000
_cell.length_b   1.000
_cell.length_c   1.000
_cell.angle_alpha   90.00
_cell.angle_beta   90.00
_cell.angle_gamma   90.00
#
_symmetry.space_group_name_H-M   'P 1'
#
loop_
_entity.id
_entity.type
_entity.pdbx_description
1 polymer ?
#
loop_
_entity_poly.entity_id
_entity_poly.type
_entity_poly.pdbx_seq_one_letter_code
_entity_poly.pdbx_strand_id
1 'polypeptide(L)'
;MSMNRIKFGTGGFRGIIGEDFSKETVTIVASALSRIMLEEDSKKEIVIGFDRRNKSPEAALDMALVFTYYGIKVFLANKDVPTPCIIYHTMAKKEDYGIMITASHNPANFNGVKVFTKGGYDADEEFTSRLEQKCQEIKNIYSLGLGEAKGKGLLAEFDALTPYIDFILPFSKKHL
;
A
#
# COMPACT_ATOMS: atom_id res chain seq x y z
N MET A 1 8.92 14.34 19.01
CA MET A 1 9.54 14.08 17.69
C MET A 1 8.65 14.74 16.63
N SER A 2 9.25 15.43 15.66
CA SER A 2 8.53 16.33 14.75
C SER A 2 7.49 15.57 13.90
N MET A 3 6.21 15.93 14.05
CA MET A 3 5.05 15.36 13.34
C MET A 3 4.96 15.75 11.84
N ASN A 4 6.00 16.38 11.28
CA ASN A 4 5.97 17.01 9.95
C ASN A 4 6.61 16.18 8.81
N ARG A 5 6.81 14.86 9.00
CA ARG A 5 7.58 14.02 8.04
C ARG A 5 6.76 13.35 6.93
N ILE A 6 5.44 13.23 7.09
CA ILE A 6 4.58 12.54 6.11
C ILE A 6 3.81 13.61 5.35
N LYS A 7 4.17 13.79 4.07
CA LYS A 7 3.46 14.69 3.17
C LYS A 7 3.08 13.96 1.89
N PHE A 8 1.80 13.98 1.54
CA PHE A 8 1.31 13.38 0.31
C PHE A 8 1.31 14.40 -0.83
N GLY A 9 1.97 14.06 -1.93
CA GLY A 9 1.84 14.79 -3.19
C GLY A 9 0.99 14.01 -4.20
N THR A 10 0.93 14.53 -5.43
CA THR A 10 0.20 13.93 -6.57
C THR A 10 0.60 12.49 -6.90
N GLY A 11 1.73 12.00 -6.38
CA GLY A 11 2.22 10.65 -6.59
C GLY A 11 2.37 9.83 -5.31
N GLY A 12 1.64 10.18 -4.25
CA GLY A 12 1.73 9.56 -2.92
C GLY A 12 2.74 10.24 -2.00
N PHE A 13 3.01 9.60 -0.86
CA PHE A 13 4.08 9.99 0.05
C PHE A 13 5.43 9.51 -0.51
N ARG A 14 6.44 10.38 -0.55
CA ARG A 14 7.82 10.03 -0.92
C ARG A 14 8.78 10.60 0.09
N GLY A 15 9.85 9.85 0.38
CA GLY A 15 10.82 10.24 1.39
C GLY A 15 12.18 9.57 1.19
N ILE A 16 13.23 10.19 1.73
CA ILE A 16 14.57 9.58 1.74
C ILE A 16 14.57 8.43 2.76
N ILE A 17 15.07 7.26 2.34
CA ILE A 17 15.17 6.07 3.18
C ILE A 17 16.08 6.36 4.38
N GLY A 18 15.57 6.13 5.58
CA GLY A 18 16.30 6.37 6.83
C GLY A 18 16.14 7.78 7.41
N GLU A 19 15.54 8.71 6.65
CA GLU A 19 15.23 10.08 7.11
C GLU A 19 13.71 10.26 7.24
N ASP A 20 13.03 10.28 6.09
CA ASP A 20 11.59 10.47 5.98
C ASP A 20 10.88 9.11 5.81
N PHE A 21 11.45 8.21 5.01
CA PHE A 21 10.88 6.89 4.76
C PHE A 21 11.49 5.86 5.70
N SER A 22 10.68 5.32 6.61
CA SER A 22 11.09 4.37 7.64
C SER A 22 9.91 3.48 8.05
N LYS A 23 10.19 2.43 8.84
CA LYS A 23 9.15 1.60 9.47
C LYS A 23 8.14 2.44 10.24
N GLU A 24 8.59 3.45 10.98
CA GLU A 24 7.71 4.35 11.73
C GLU A 24 6.72 5.07 10.80
N THR A 25 7.21 5.69 9.72
CA THR A 25 6.34 6.48 8.84
C THR A 25 5.37 5.62 8.03
N VAL A 26 5.79 4.45 7.53
CA VAL A 26 4.86 3.57 6.79
C VAL A 26 3.81 2.93 7.69
N THR A 27 4.13 2.62 8.96
CA THR A 27 3.16 2.07 9.91
C THR A 27 2.17 3.12 10.43
N ILE A 28 2.56 4.41 10.48
CA ILE A 28 1.63 5.53 10.67
C ILE A 28 0.65 5.61 9.50
N VAL A 29 1.14 5.59 8.27
CA VAL A 29 0.30 5.63 7.06
C VAL A 29 -0.69 4.47 7.04
N ALA A 30 -0.24 3.25 7.35
CA ALA A 30 -1.12 2.08 7.42
C ALA A 30 -2.16 2.19 8.55
N SER A 31 -1.79 2.74 9.72
CA SER A 31 -2.72 2.96 10.82
C SER A 31 -3.80 3.99 10.46
N ALA A 32 -3.38 5.08 9.81
CA ALA A 32 -4.25 6.14 9.33
C ALA A 32 -5.25 5.62 8.29
N LEU A 33 -4.78 4.88 7.28
CA LEU A 33 -5.64 4.28 6.27
C LEU A 33 -6.60 3.23 6.87
N SER A 34 -6.12 2.43 7.83
CA SER A 34 -6.98 1.46 8.54
C SER A 34 -8.15 2.15 9.24
N ARG A 35 -7.89 3.29 9.91
CA ARG A 35 -8.95 4.07 10.57
C ARG A 35 -9.94 4.66 9.56
N ILE A 36 -9.46 5.16 8.43
CA ILE A 36 -10.32 5.65 7.34
C ILE A 36 -11.25 4.53 6.85
N MET A 37 -10.70 3.34 6.57
CA MET A 37 -11.51 2.18 6.14
C MET A 37 -12.58 1.79 7.17
N LEU A 38 -12.24 1.83 8.47
CA LEU A 38 -13.19 1.53 9.54
C LEU A 38 -14.28 2.60 9.67
N GLU A 39 -13.95 3.88 9.50
CA GLU A 39 -14.91 5.00 9.50
C GLU A 39 -15.89 4.92 8.32
N GLU A 40 -15.44 4.38 7.19
CA GLU A 40 -16.25 4.15 6.00
C GLU A 40 -17.05 2.83 6.06
N ASP A 41 -16.96 2.11 7.19
CA ASP A 41 -17.52 0.76 7.39
C ASP A 41 -17.10 -0.24 6.30
N SER A 42 -15.93 -0.04 5.70
CA SER A 42 -15.41 -0.93 4.66
C SER A 42 -15.18 -2.32 5.23
N LYS A 43 -15.66 -3.33 4.50
CA LYS A 43 -15.39 -4.76 4.75
C LYS A 43 -14.42 -5.35 3.72
N LYS A 44 -13.75 -4.47 2.96
CA LYS A 44 -12.86 -4.83 1.87
C LYS A 44 -11.49 -5.26 2.37
N GLU A 45 -10.83 -6.03 1.54
CA GLU A 45 -9.46 -6.47 1.75
C GLU A 45 -8.54 -5.40 1.16
N ILE A 46 -7.24 -5.48 1.44
CA ILE A 46 -6.27 -4.56 0.84
C ILE A 46 -5.20 -5.33 0.09
N VAL A 47 -4.88 -4.86 -1.12
CA VAL A 47 -3.80 -5.42 -1.93
C VAL A 47 -2.57 -4.55 -1.79
N ILE A 48 -1.43 -5.14 -1.45
CA ILE A 48 -0.16 -4.44 -1.27
C ILE A 48 0.88 -5.03 -2.21
N GLY A 49 1.55 -4.18 -2.98
CA GLY A 49 2.73 -4.52 -3.78
C GLY A 49 3.90 -3.61 -3.49
N PHE A 50 5.05 -3.96 -4.06
CA PHE A 50 6.28 -3.22 -3.89
C PHE A 50 7.18 -3.39 -5.11
N ASP A 51 8.07 -2.42 -5.35
CA ASP A 51 9.11 -2.49 -6.38
C ASP A 51 10.46 -2.95 -5.80
N ARG A 52 11.52 -2.92 -6.63
CA ARG A 52 12.87 -3.38 -6.26
C ARG A 52 13.68 -2.40 -5.43
N ARG A 53 13.11 -1.29 -4.96
CA ARG A 53 13.87 -0.33 -4.15
C ARG A 53 14.25 -0.95 -2.81
N ASN A 54 15.36 -0.45 -2.26
CA ASN A 54 15.77 -0.85 -0.94
C ASN A 54 14.65 -0.56 0.08
N LYS A 55 14.44 -1.47 1.02
CA LYS A 55 13.38 -1.41 2.04
C LYS A 55 11.93 -1.53 1.54
N SER A 56 11.66 -1.70 0.25
CA SER A 56 10.28 -1.86 -0.22
C SER A 56 9.61 -3.14 0.31
N PRO A 57 10.26 -4.34 0.30
CA PRO A 57 9.64 -5.56 0.81
C PRO A 57 9.35 -5.47 2.32
N GLU A 58 10.29 -4.94 3.11
CA GLU A 58 10.10 -4.77 4.55
C GLU A 58 9.00 -3.76 4.86
N ALA A 59 8.96 -2.63 4.16
CA ALA A 59 7.90 -1.63 4.35
C ALA A 59 6.52 -2.16 3.97
N ALA A 60 6.41 -2.94 2.89
CA ALA A 60 5.15 -3.57 2.50
C ALA A 60 4.64 -4.54 3.58
N LEU A 61 5.54 -5.35 4.15
CA LEU A 61 5.21 -6.24 5.25
C LEU A 61 4.84 -5.48 6.53
N ASP A 62 5.60 -4.45 6.90
CA ASP A 62 5.31 -3.62 8.07
C ASP A 62 3.92 -2.98 7.98
N MET A 63 3.54 -2.46 6.82
CA MET A 63 2.19 -1.96 6.58
C MET A 63 1.13 -3.07 6.68
N ALA A 64 1.38 -4.22 6.05
CA ALA A 64 0.46 -5.37 6.10
C ALA A 64 0.14 -5.80 7.53
N LEU A 65 1.15 -5.88 8.40
CA LEU A 65 0.97 -6.28 9.80
C LEU A 65 0.15 -5.27 10.61
N VAL A 66 0.23 -3.98 10.28
CA VAL A 66 -0.65 -2.96 10.86
C VAL A 66 -2.10 -3.17 10.42
N PHE A 67 -2.37 -3.33 9.12
CA PHE A 67 -3.74 -3.60 8.64
C PHE A 67 -4.36 -4.82 9.32
N THR A 68 -3.58 -5.90 9.46
CA THR A 68 -4.07 -7.13 10.11
C THR A 68 -4.43 -6.93 11.57
N TYR A 69 -3.79 -6.00 12.29
CA TYR A 69 -4.17 -5.66 13.67
C TYR A 69 -5.58 -5.06 13.75
N TYR A 70 -5.96 -4.27 12.76
CA TYR A 70 -7.31 -3.71 12.64
C TYR A 70 -8.32 -4.72 12.05
N GLY A 71 -7.94 -5.99 11.88
CA GLY A 71 -8.80 -7.03 11.30
C GLY A 71 -8.98 -6.93 9.79
N ILE A 72 -8.22 -6.06 9.11
CA ILE A 72 -8.27 -5.91 7.65
C ILE A 72 -7.39 -6.99 7.04
N LYS A 73 -7.98 -7.82 6.18
CA LYS A 73 -7.25 -8.88 5.48
C LYS A 73 -6.43 -8.29 4.34
N VAL A 74 -5.19 -8.78 4.22
CA VAL A 74 -4.17 -8.27 3.29
C VAL A 74 -3.77 -9.35 2.31
N PHE A 75 -3.75 -9.00 1.02
CA PHE A 75 -3.06 -9.73 -0.03
C PHE A 75 -1.74 -9.03 -0.35
N LEU A 76 -0.63 -9.60 0.09
CA LEU A 76 0.72 -9.09 -0.15
C LEU A 76 1.33 -9.76 -1.37
N ALA A 77 1.83 -8.97 -2.33
CA ALA A 77 2.54 -9.52 -3.48
C ALA A 77 3.76 -10.36 -3.00
N ASN A 78 3.91 -11.57 -3.54
CA ASN A 78 4.97 -12.49 -3.14
C ASN A 78 6.37 -12.14 -3.70
N LYS A 79 6.44 -11.13 -4.58
CA LYS A 79 7.67 -10.61 -5.19
C LYS A 79 7.47 -9.17 -5.65
N ASP A 80 8.54 -8.53 -6.09
CA ASP A 80 8.47 -7.22 -6.72
C ASP A 80 7.60 -7.26 -7.98
N VAL A 81 6.73 -6.25 -8.13
CA VAL A 81 5.83 -6.13 -9.28
C VAL A 81 5.74 -4.69 -9.79
N PRO A 82 5.44 -4.49 -11.08
CA PRO A 82 5.10 -3.16 -11.60
C PRO A 82 3.82 -2.60 -10.95
N THR A 83 3.76 -1.28 -10.77
CA THR A 83 2.59 -0.57 -10.26
C THR A 83 1.25 -0.97 -10.92
N PRO A 84 1.17 -1.16 -12.25
CA PRO A 84 -0.07 -1.60 -12.90
C PRO A 84 -0.64 -2.93 -12.38
N CYS A 85 0.18 -3.83 -11.81
CA CYS A 85 -0.33 -5.07 -11.21
C CYS A 85 -1.25 -4.75 -10.03
N ILE A 86 -0.86 -3.81 -9.17
CA ILE A 86 -1.64 -3.44 -7.98
C ILE A 86 -2.88 -2.63 -8.37
N ILE A 87 -2.76 -1.73 -9.35
CA ILE A 87 -3.91 -1.03 -9.94
C ILE A 87 -4.94 -2.04 -10.46
N TYR A 88 -4.49 -3.02 -11.26
CA TYR A 88 -5.35 -4.07 -11.79
C TYR A 88 -6.02 -4.87 -10.68
N HIS A 89 -5.28 -5.32 -9.67
CA HIS A 89 -5.86 -6.13 -8.58
C HIS A 89 -6.85 -5.32 -7.72
N THR A 90 -6.59 -4.04 -7.47
CA THR A 90 -7.52 -3.14 -6.78
C THR A 90 -8.84 -3.03 -7.54
N MET A 91 -8.76 -2.82 -8.86
CA MET A 91 -9.93 -2.77 -9.75
C MET A 91 -10.65 -4.12 -9.83
N ALA A 92 -9.93 -5.19 -10.16
CA ALA A 92 -10.49 -6.50 -10.48
C ALA A 92 -11.16 -7.17 -9.27
N LYS A 93 -10.58 -7.01 -8.07
CA LYS A 93 -11.17 -7.50 -6.81
C LYS A 93 -12.23 -6.55 -6.23
N LYS A 94 -12.38 -5.36 -6.81
CA LYS A 94 -13.28 -4.29 -6.32
C LYS A 94 -12.97 -3.95 -4.86
N GLU A 95 -11.68 -3.82 -4.55
CA GLU A 95 -11.26 -3.28 -3.25
C GLU A 95 -11.44 -1.78 -3.24
N ASP A 96 -11.64 -1.22 -2.05
CA ASP A 96 -11.71 0.23 -1.88
C ASP A 96 -10.32 0.86 -2.02
N TYR A 97 -9.27 0.13 -1.61
CA TYR A 97 -7.90 0.61 -1.62
C TYR A 97 -6.89 -0.44 -2.07
N GLY A 98 -5.82 0.02 -2.70
CA GLY A 98 -4.60 -0.74 -2.97
C GLY A 98 -3.36 0.09 -2.68
N ILE A 99 -2.24 -0.57 -2.38
CA ILE A 99 -1.00 0.10 -1.97
C ILE A 99 0.17 -0.38 -2.81
N MET A 100 0.96 0.57 -3.31
CA MET A 100 2.25 0.27 -3.92
C MET A 100 3.37 0.99 -3.18
N ILE A 101 4.35 0.22 -2.69
CA ILE A 101 5.59 0.75 -2.14
C ILE A 101 6.54 1.04 -3.30
N THR A 102 6.72 2.32 -3.60
CA THR A 102 7.58 2.79 -4.69
C THR A 102 7.79 4.30 -4.61
N ALA A 103 8.97 4.77 -5.01
CA ALA A 103 9.20 6.18 -5.37
C ALA A 103 9.30 6.40 -6.88
N SER A 104 8.82 5.44 -7.70
CA SER A 104 8.78 5.50 -9.15
C SER A 104 10.14 5.85 -9.77
N HIS A 105 10.33 7.06 -10.29
CA HIS A 105 11.55 7.53 -10.96
C HIS A 105 12.47 8.37 -10.06
N ASN A 106 12.14 8.56 -8.77
CA ASN A 106 13.03 9.26 -7.85
C ASN A 106 14.39 8.55 -7.74
N PRO A 107 15.45 9.24 -7.27
CA PRO A 107 16.74 8.61 -7.00
C PRO A 107 16.63 7.36 -6.10
N ALA A 108 17.63 6.47 -6.17
CA ALA A 108 17.58 5.16 -5.52
C ALA A 108 17.48 5.20 -3.99
N ASN A 109 17.92 6.31 -3.36
CA ASN A 109 17.79 6.54 -1.91
C ASN A 109 16.38 6.98 -1.48
N PHE A 110 15.44 7.14 -2.40
CA PHE A 110 14.03 7.41 -2.08
C PHE A 110 13.20 6.14 -2.10
N ASN A 111 12.18 6.12 -1.25
CA ASN A 111 11.05 5.21 -1.35
C ASN A 111 9.73 5.95 -1.04
N GLY A 112 8.60 5.28 -1.13
CA GLY A 112 7.31 5.94 -0.98
C GLY A 112 6.14 5.00 -0.87
N VAL A 113 4.98 5.57 -0.55
CA VAL A 113 3.69 4.88 -0.46
C VAL A 113 2.72 5.55 -1.42
N LYS A 114 2.27 4.79 -2.43
CA LYS A 114 1.14 5.14 -3.28
C LYS A 114 -0.11 4.44 -2.80
N VAL A 115 -1.23 5.16 -2.81
CA VAL A 115 -2.57 4.61 -2.56
C VAL A 115 -3.38 4.71 -3.84
N PHE A 116 -4.03 3.61 -4.20
CA PHE A 116 -5.04 3.56 -5.25
C PHE A 116 -6.40 3.43 -4.60
N THR A 117 -7.40 4.06 -5.20
CA THR A 117 -8.80 3.98 -4.77
C THR A 117 -9.57 3.02 -5.66
N LYS A 118 -10.83 2.77 -5.30
CA LYS A 118 -11.78 1.93 -6.02
C LYS A 118 -11.74 2.19 -7.53
N GLY A 119 -11.59 1.11 -8.30
CA GLY A 119 -11.41 1.19 -9.77
C GLY A 119 -9.95 1.28 -10.21
N GLY A 120 -9.00 1.33 -9.28
CA GLY A 120 -7.57 1.36 -9.57
C GLY A 120 -7.04 2.76 -9.93
N TYR A 121 -7.77 3.82 -9.59
CA TYR A 121 -7.31 5.20 -9.80
C TYR A 121 -6.26 5.58 -8.76
N ASP A 122 -5.30 6.44 -9.11
CA ASP A 122 -4.49 7.10 -8.09
C ASP A 122 -5.42 7.86 -7.13
N ALA A 123 -5.12 7.82 -5.83
CA ALA A 123 -5.85 8.63 -4.86
C ALA A 123 -5.71 10.12 -5.20
N ASP A 124 -6.83 10.83 -5.16
CA ASP A 124 -6.88 12.26 -5.45
C ASP A 124 -6.36 13.11 -4.28
N GLU A 125 -6.28 14.43 -4.52
CA GLU A 125 -5.79 15.39 -3.54
C GLU A 125 -6.68 15.45 -2.28
N GLU A 126 -8.00 15.29 -2.45
CA GLU A 126 -8.94 15.27 -1.32
C GLU A 126 -8.65 14.09 -0.40
N PHE A 127 -8.56 12.87 -0.97
CA PHE A 127 -8.28 11.68 -0.20
C PHE A 127 -6.90 11.71 0.44
N THR A 128 -5.87 12.11 -0.32
CA THR A 128 -4.49 12.15 0.19
C THR A 128 -4.32 13.20 1.29
N SER A 129 -5.02 14.34 1.19
CA SER A 129 -5.07 15.35 2.27
C SER A 129 -5.75 14.81 3.52
N ARG A 130 -6.88 14.10 3.37
CA ARG A 130 -7.56 13.42 4.49
C ARG A 130 -6.64 12.38 5.14
N LEU A 131 -5.93 11.58 4.34
CA LEU A 131 -4.98 10.59 4.84
C LEU A 131 -3.80 11.23 5.58
N GLU A 132 -3.25 12.32 5.05
CA GLU A 132 -2.19 13.10 5.69
C GLU A 132 -2.64 13.64 7.05
N GLN A 133 -3.83 14.25 7.13
CA GLN A 133 -4.39 14.73 8.39
C GLN A 133 -4.56 13.56 9.38
N LYS A 134 -5.09 12.43 8.91
CA LYS A 134 -5.28 11.24 9.76
C LYS A 134 -3.96 10.67 10.28
N CYS A 135 -2.86 10.80 9.53
CA CYS A 135 -1.52 10.43 10.00
C CYS A 135 -1.09 11.26 11.21
N GLN A 136 -1.41 12.55 11.25
CA GLN A 136 -1.07 13.45 12.36
C GLN A 136 -1.83 13.10 13.65
N GLU A 137 -2.96 12.41 13.55
CA GLU A 137 -3.77 11.94 14.68
C GLU A 137 -3.25 10.61 15.29
N ILE A 138 -2.30 9.93 14.63
CA ILE A 138 -1.75 8.66 15.10
C ILE A 138 -0.74 8.90 16.22
N LYS A 139 -1.13 8.53 17.44
CA LYS A 139 -0.27 8.61 18.64
C LYS A 139 0.42 7.29 18.98
N ASN A 140 -0.25 6.18 18.70
CA ASN A 140 0.21 4.82 18.98
C ASN A 140 0.05 3.97 17.74
N ILE A 141 1.03 3.10 17.51
CA ILE A 141 1.07 2.18 16.38
C ILE A 141 0.93 0.77 16.93
N TYR A 142 0.05 -0.01 16.32
CA TYR A 142 -0.18 -1.41 16.68
C TYR A 142 -0.09 -2.28 15.43
N SER A 143 0.42 -3.49 15.60
CA SER A 143 0.62 -4.46 14.53
C SER A 143 0.56 -5.87 15.10
N LEU A 144 0.06 -6.84 14.33
CA LEU A 144 0.19 -8.24 14.70
C LEU A 144 1.60 -8.76 14.39
N GLY A 145 1.99 -9.84 15.08
CA GLY A 145 3.13 -10.63 14.65
C GLY A 145 2.83 -11.40 13.37
N LEU A 146 3.83 -11.62 12.51
CA LEU A 146 3.67 -12.34 11.24
C LEU A 146 2.98 -13.71 11.39
N GLY A 147 3.40 -14.51 12.38
CA GLY A 147 2.80 -15.81 12.64
C GLY A 147 1.33 -15.71 13.07
N GLU A 148 0.99 -14.69 13.87
CA GLU A 148 -0.38 -14.45 14.31
C GLU A 148 -1.28 -13.98 13.15
N ALA A 149 -0.80 -13.03 12.33
CA ALA A 149 -1.51 -12.53 11.17
C ALA A 149 -1.83 -13.65 10.17
N LYS A 150 -0.84 -14.52 9.89
CA LYS A 150 -1.02 -15.72 9.04
C LYS A 150 -1.94 -16.75 9.70
N GLY A 151 -1.77 -17.03 11.00
CA GLY A 151 -2.60 -17.99 11.74
C GLY A 151 -4.08 -17.60 11.81
N LYS A 152 -4.38 -16.30 11.82
CA LYS A 152 -5.74 -15.76 11.73
C LYS A 152 -6.28 -15.67 10.29
N GLY A 153 -5.48 -16.01 9.28
CA GLY A 153 -5.86 -15.90 7.87
C GLY A 153 -5.98 -14.45 7.37
N LEU A 154 -5.45 -13.48 8.10
CA LEU A 154 -5.52 -12.05 7.77
C LEU A 154 -4.39 -11.58 6.85
N LEU A 155 -3.34 -12.39 6.67
CA LEU A 155 -2.25 -12.09 5.74
C LEU A 155 -2.02 -13.28 4.80
N ALA A 156 -2.19 -13.04 3.51
CA ALA A 156 -1.90 -14.00 2.45
C ALA A 156 -0.92 -13.39 1.44
N GLU A 157 0.13 -14.14 1.10
CA GLU A 157 0.99 -13.80 -0.03
C GLU A 157 0.36 -14.33 -1.32
N PHE A 158 0.47 -13.60 -2.44
CA PHE A 158 -0.10 -14.00 -3.71
C PHE A 158 0.75 -13.59 -4.92
N ASP A 159 0.56 -14.29 -6.04
CA ASP A 159 1.14 -13.90 -7.33
C ASP A 159 0.32 -12.75 -7.94
N ALA A 160 0.85 -11.53 -7.81
CA ALA A 160 0.24 -10.34 -8.39
C ALA A 160 0.51 -10.18 -9.89
N LEU A 161 1.53 -10.86 -10.44
CA LEU A 161 2.01 -10.62 -11.80
C LEU A 161 1.25 -11.43 -12.84
N THR A 162 1.11 -12.74 -12.65
CA THR A 162 0.54 -13.63 -13.67
C THR A 162 -0.89 -13.22 -14.06
N PRO A 163 -1.82 -12.95 -13.12
CA PRO A 163 -3.18 -12.52 -13.49
C PRO A 163 -3.21 -11.18 -14.25
N TYR A 164 -2.25 -10.29 -14.00
CA TYR A 164 -2.12 -9.04 -14.74
C TYR A 164 -1.60 -9.28 -16.16
N ILE A 165 -0.62 -10.16 -16.34
CA ILE A 165 -0.13 -10.57 -17.67
C ILE A 165 -1.28 -11.16 -18.48
N ASP A 166 -2.03 -12.10 -17.92
CA ASP A 166 -3.17 -12.73 -18.60
C ASP A 166 -4.24 -11.72 -19.01
N PHE A 167 -4.46 -10.69 -18.18
CA PHE A 167 -5.37 -9.59 -18.49
C PHE A 167 -4.90 -8.74 -19.68
N ILE A 168 -3.61 -8.42 -19.79
CA ILE A 168 -3.09 -7.54 -20.85
C ILE A 168 -2.74 -8.25 -22.16
N LEU A 169 -2.45 -9.56 -22.11
CA LEU A 169 -2.03 -10.36 -23.28
C LEU A 169 -3.01 -10.29 -24.48
N PRO A 170 -4.34 -10.28 -24.30
CA PRO A 170 -5.26 -10.13 -25.44
C PRO A 170 -5.19 -8.78 -26.14
N PHE A 171 -4.79 -7.70 -25.44
CA PHE A 171 -4.69 -6.36 -26.01
C PHE A 171 -3.42 -6.19 -26.85
N SER A 172 -2.33 -6.89 -26.52
CA SER A 172 -1.07 -6.83 -27.29
C SER A 172 -1.13 -7.62 -28.59
N LYS A 173 -1.89 -8.71 -28.65
CA LYS A 173 -2.03 -9.56 -29.84
C LYS A 173 -2.91 -8.97 -30.95
N LYS A 174 -3.65 -7.89 -30.69
CA LYS A 174 -4.50 -7.22 -31.71
C LYS A 174 -3.72 -6.28 -32.65
N HIS A 175 -2.42 -6.10 -32.43
CA HIS A 175 -1.58 -5.15 -33.16
C HIS A 175 -0.28 -5.76 -33.73
N LEU A 176 -0.21 -7.09 -33.83
CA LEU A 176 0.80 -7.85 -34.57
C LEU A 176 0.10 -8.64 -35.68
#